data_AF-A0A7S3HPC4-F1
#
_entry.id   AF-A0A7S3HPC4-F1
#
_cell.length_a   1.000
_cell.length_b   1.000
_cell.length_c   1.000
_cell.angle_alpha   90.00
_cell.angle_beta   90.00
_cell.angle_gamma   90.00
#
_symmetry.space_group_name_H-M   'P 1'
#
loop_
_entity.id
_entity.type
_entity.pdbx_description
1 polymer ?
#
loop_
_entity_poly.entity_id
_entity_poly.type
_entity_poly.pdbx_seq_one_letter_code
_entity_poly.pdbx_strand_id
1 'polypeptide(L)'
;GQRGPGIESCRVALSQTLSMLFDLIKGNLENQLYIADHLLVILAHVSNDKMAANVARELLSSNRELQETRIGLKEINIFAIEMKKVPMNSMYLQLLQTCCSCLGEGLPKNQEIVYSVVFEENARDILIEFRTSSESPKIASFVEWGQNTAIYDLYVAPHLNKGYLRGEKLCSEGPVPLLLTWSPSSNGGKSSPSKLYSRELVPLWEAFRAYTASPQALMPSLSSKASTKEERKTSKKDQDLMSQVDGRNTVCEFFVAQLQVSAEMCLGRNYRVISQLEKVYSYESLVTILKTSSITATSGSDALKRAAAYLLQTLYVDRDPQATVQLPRLTRTLSEISRAQGVQLVRPAGNQFFQFALVQLIISR
;
A
#
# COMPACT_ATOMS: atom_id res chain seq x y z
N GLY A 1 -33.04 15.26 10.46
CA GLY A 1 -32.81 15.97 11.73
C GLY A 1 -31.90 17.14 11.47
N GLN A 2 -32.40 18.36 11.67
CA GLN A 2 -31.61 19.59 11.49
C GLN A 2 -30.43 19.59 12.47
N ARG A 3 -29.20 19.56 11.97
CA ARG A 3 -28.00 19.82 12.79
C ARG A 3 -28.07 21.30 13.22
N GLY A 4 -28.19 21.55 14.52
CA GLY A 4 -28.33 22.91 15.06
C GLY A 4 -27.09 23.78 14.82
N PRO A 5 -27.25 25.12 14.74
CA PRO A 5 -26.19 26.07 14.39
C PRO A 5 -24.96 26.01 15.32
N GLY A 6 -25.13 25.63 16.59
CA GLY A 6 -24.03 25.54 17.55
C GLY A 6 -23.01 24.44 17.27
N ILE A 7 -23.43 23.30 16.69
CA ILE A 7 -22.49 22.19 16.39
C ILE A 7 -21.54 22.60 15.26
N GLU A 8 -22.03 23.34 14.29
CA GLU A 8 -21.20 23.82 13.18
C GLU A 8 -20.19 24.86 13.66
N SER A 9 -20.59 25.77 14.55
CA SER A 9 -19.66 26.72 15.19
C SER A 9 -18.54 26.02 15.97
N CYS A 10 -18.86 24.98 16.75
CA CYS A 10 -17.84 24.19 17.46
C CYS A 10 -16.88 23.49 16.50
N ARG A 11 -17.37 22.98 15.37
CA ARG A 11 -16.53 22.32 14.36
C ARG A 11 -15.55 23.30 13.71
N VAL A 12 -16.00 24.51 13.40
CA VAL A 12 -15.15 25.56 12.84
C VAL A 12 -14.08 25.98 13.85
N ALA A 13 -14.44 26.18 15.12
CA ALA A 13 -13.49 26.53 16.18
C ALA A 13 -12.44 25.44 16.40
N LEU A 14 -12.83 24.16 16.40
CA LEU A 14 -11.91 23.03 16.49
C LEU A 14 -10.91 23.05 15.33
N SER A 15 -11.40 23.19 14.09
CA SER A 15 -10.56 23.17 12.90
C SER A 15 -9.55 24.34 12.88
N GLN A 16 -9.97 25.53 13.32
CA GLN A 16 -9.08 26.69 13.48
C GLN A 16 -8.01 26.44 14.56
N THR A 17 -8.39 25.83 15.68
CA THR A 17 -7.45 25.47 16.75
C THR A 17 -6.42 24.46 16.26
N LEU A 18 -6.84 23.45 15.50
CA LEU A 18 -5.95 22.46 14.88
C LEU A 18 -5.03 23.10 13.83
N SER A 19 -5.50 24.10 13.10
CA SER A 19 -4.66 24.84 12.14
C SER A 19 -3.57 25.63 12.85
N MET A 20 -3.91 26.33 13.93
CA MET A 20 -2.92 27.02 14.77
C MET A 20 -1.92 26.03 15.35
N LEU A 21 -2.41 24.90 15.87
CA LEU A 21 -1.56 23.84 16.40
C LEU A 21 -0.59 23.31 15.34
N PHE A 22 -1.08 23.07 14.12
CA PHE A 22 -0.25 22.63 13.00
C PHE A 22 0.90 23.59 12.72
N ASP A 23 0.63 24.89 12.66
CA ASP A 23 1.67 25.90 12.40
C ASP A 23 2.71 25.99 13.53
N LEU A 24 2.32 25.72 14.78
CA LEU A 24 3.23 25.70 15.93
C LEU A 24 4.16 24.49 15.96
N ILE A 25 3.71 23.33 15.48
CA ILE A 25 4.51 22.09 15.50
C ILE A 25 5.34 21.90 14.23
N LYS A 26 4.96 22.56 13.14
CA LYS A 26 5.60 22.37 11.84
C LYS A 26 7.08 22.75 11.89
N GLY A 27 7.96 21.76 11.69
CA GLY A 27 9.41 21.95 11.74
C GLY A 27 9.98 22.28 13.14
N ASN A 28 9.20 22.15 14.22
CA ASN A 28 9.67 22.38 15.59
C ASN A 28 9.54 21.09 16.42
N LEU A 29 10.67 20.39 16.60
CA LEU A 29 10.71 19.08 17.26
C LEU A 29 10.34 19.15 18.75
N GLU A 30 10.69 20.23 19.45
CA GLU A 30 10.35 20.43 20.87
C GLU A 30 8.84 20.57 21.07
N ASN A 31 8.20 21.40 20.24
CA ASN A 31 6.75 21.57 20.26
C ASN A 31 6.03 20.27 19.88
N GLN A 32 6.56 19.52 18.91
CA GLN A 32 6.00 18.21 18.57
C GLN A 32 6.05 17.24 19.75
N LEU A 33 7.17 17.21 20.49
CA LEU A 33 7.33 16.34 21.65
C LEU A 33 6.39 16.75 22.80
N TYR A 34 6.22 18.06 23.02
CA TYR A 34 5.27 18.59 24.01
C TYR A 34 3.82 18.21 23.67
N ILE A 35 3.43 18.32 22.40
CA ILE A 35 2.07 17.99 21.94
C ILE A 35 1.84 16.47 21.86
N ALA A 36 2.90 15.66 21.79
CA ALA A 36 2.80 14.20 21.73
C ALA A 36 2.02 13.60 22.91
N ASP A 37 2.09 14.22 24.10
CA ASP A 37 1.32 13.81 25.28
C ASP A 37 -0.20 13.86 25.06
N HIS A 38 -0.66 14.65 24.08
CA HIS A 38 -2.06 14.81 23.71
C HIS A 38 -2.41 14.14 22.37
N LEU A 39 -1.51 13.33 21.80
CA LEU A 39 -1.70 12.71 20.49
C LEU A 39 -3.02 11.92 20.39
N LEU A 40 -3.42 11.21 21.45
CA LEU A 40 -4.67 10.43 21.46
C LEU A 40 -5.93 11.30 21.27
N VAL A 41 -5.91 12.53 21.77
CA VAL A 41 -7.02 13.48 21.58
C VAL A 41 -7.09 13.89 20.11
N ILE A 42 -5.93 14.16 19.50
CA ILE A 42 -5.83 14.49 18.08
C ILE A 42 -6.35 13.32 17.23
N LEU A 43 -5.93 12.09 17.55
CA LEU A 43 -6.35 10.86 16.85
C LEU A 43 -7.86 10.64 16.87
N ALA A 44 -8.54 10.93 17.98
CA ALA A 44 -9.99 10.81 18.09
C ALA A 44 -10.76 11.73 17.13
N HIS A 45 -10.12 12.79 16.62
CA HIS A 45 -10.73 13.73 15.69
C HIS A 45 -10.36 13.47 14.22
N VAL A 46 -9.43 12.55 13.94
CA VAL A 46 -8.90 12.38 12.58
C VAL A 46 -9.94 11.86 11.59
N SER A 47 -10.90 11.05 12.02
CA SER A 47 -11.98 10.60 11.15
C SER A 47 -12.92 11.73 10.71
N ASN A 48 -12.97 12.84 11.45
CA ASN A 48 -13.96 13.90 11.29
C ASN A 48 -13.35 15.23 10.82
N ASP A 49 -12.05 15.46 11.04
CA ASP A 49 -11.35 16.68 10.67
C ASP A 49 -10.05 16.37 9.91
N LYS A 50 -9.96 16.90 8.68
CA LYS A 50 -8.77 16.77 7.82
C LYS A 50 -7.54 17.41 8.47
N MET A 51 -7.70 18.52 9.19
CA MET A 51 -6.59 19.19 9.85
C MET A 51 -6.02 18.32 10.97
N ALA A 52 -6.85 17.57 11.70
CA ALA A 52 -6.38 16.60 12.68
C ALA A 52 -5.50 15.52 12.03
N ALA A 53 -5.84 15.06 10.82
CA ALA A 53 -5.01 14.13 10.05
C ALA A 53 -3.64 14.73 9.70
N ASN A 54 -3.61 16.00 9.30
CA ASN A 54 -2.38 16.70 8.96
C ASN A 54 -1.49 16.90 10.19
N VAL A 55 -2.07 17.30 11.32
CA VAL A 55 -1.37 17.42 12.61
C VAL A 55 -0.79 16.07 13.03
N ALA A 56 -1.59 15.01 13.01
CA ALA A 56 -1.12 13.66 13.35
C ALA A 56 0.04 13.22 12.44
N ARG A 57 -0.08 13.45 11.12
CA ARG A 57 0.98 13.12 10.16
C ARG A 57 2.27 13.91 10.41
N GLU A 58 2.17 15.20 10.73
CA GLU A 58 3.35 16.03 11.02
C GLU A 58 4.09 15.51 12.27
N LEU A 59 3.34 15.22 13.35
CA LEU A 59 3.89 14.64 14.58
C LEU A 59 4.56 13.29 14.35
N LEU A 60 3.96 12.46 13.48
CA LEU A 60 4.34 11.07 13.28
C LEU A 60 5.29 10.83 12.10
N SER A 61 5.76 11.85 11.37
CA SER A 61 6.60 11.62 10.17
C SER A 61 8.05 12.10 10.33
N SER A 62 8.26 13.20 11.07
CA SER A 62 9.56 13.88 11.14
C SER A 62 10.31 13.65 12.45
N ASN A 63 9.60 13.33 13.53
CA ASN A 63 10.17 13.23 14.87
C ASN A 63 10.44 11.79 15.28
N ARG A 64 11.68 11.34 15.04
CA ARG A 64 12.11 9.98 15.40
C ARG A 64 12.03 9.73 16.90
N GLU A 65 12.44 10.70 17.72
CA GLU A 65 12.42 10.58 19.18
C GLU A 65 10.99 10.35 19.70
N LEU A 66 10.02 11.12 19.20
CA LEU A 66 8.60 10.94 19.51
C LEU A 66 8.14 9.53 19.12
N GLN A 67 8.46 9.07 17.91
CA GLN A 67 8.05 7.75 17.44
C GLN A 67 8.65 6.59 18.25
N GLU A 68 9.89 6.71 18.72
CA GLU A 68 10.55 5.65 19.49
C GLU A 68 10.12 5.64 20.98
N THR A 69 9.81 6.82 21.53
CA THR A 69 9.51 7.00 22.97
C THR A 69 8.02 7.02 23.31
N ARG A 70 7.17 7.57 22.46
CA ARG A 70 5.74 7.80 22.74
C ARG A 70 4.80 6.88 21.97
N ILE A 71 5.23 6.31 20.85
CA ILE A 71 4.43 5.34 20.08
C ILE A 71 4.78 3.93 20.53
N GLY A 72 3.79 3.23 21.06
CA GLY A 72 3.92 1.85 21.48
C GLY A 72 2.62 1.07 21.32
N LEU A 73 2.54 -0.05 22.03
CA LEU A 73 1.43 -0.99 21.92
C LEU A 73 0.08 -0.34 22.26
N LYS A 74 0.05 0.57 23.24
CA LYS A 74 -1.19 1.24 23.67
C LYS A 74 -1.74 2.14 22.57
N GLU A 75 -0.88 2.95 21.97
CA GLU A 75 -1.24 3.92 20.94
C GLU A 75 -1.72 3.18 19.69
N ILE A 76 -0.99 2.15 19.23
CA ILE A 76 -1.37 1.34 18.06
C ILE A 76 -2.68 0.56 18.30
N ASN A 77 -2.95 0.10 19.53
CA ASN A 77 -4.25 -0.50 19.85
C ASN A 77 -5.40 0.50 19.72
N ILE A 78 -5.19 1.76 20.08
CA ILE A 78 -6.21 2.81 19.90
C ILE A 78 -6.46 3.05 18.41
N PHE A 79 -5.41 3.07 17.57
CA PHE A 79 -5.58 3.09 16.12
C PHE A 79 -6.45 1.93 15.63
N ALA A 80 -6.17 0.70 16.06
CA ALA A 80 -6.96 -0.47 15.68
C ALA A 80 -8.43 -0.35 16.10
N ILE A 81 -8.71 0.14 17.31
CA ILE A 81 -10.08 0.39 17.79
C ILE A 81 -10.80 1.44 16.92
N GLU A 82 -10.13 2.54 16.57
CA GLU A 82 -10.72 3.59 15.72
C GLU A 82 -10.95 3.10 14.28
N MET A 83 -10.04 2.29 13.73
CA MET A 83 -10.20 1.64 12.43
C MET A 83 -11.42 0.70 12.41
N LYS A 84 -11.70 0.01 13.51
CA LYS A 84 -12.93 -0.79 13.66
C LYS A 84 -14.20 0.05 13.73
N LYS A 85 -14.14 1.31 14.19
CA LYS A 85 -15.31 2.20 14.23
C LYS A 85 -15.61 2.84 12.88
N VAL A 86 -14.57 3.12 12.09
CA VAL A 86 -14.67 3.77 10.77
C VAL A 86 -13.98 2.87 9.73
N PRO A 87 -14.70 1.84 9.23
CA PRO A 87 -14.10 0.82 8.38
C PRO A 87 -13.75 1.39 7.01
N MET A 88 -12.76 0.78 6.36
CA MET A 88 -12.28 1.14 5.02
C MET A 88 -11.78 2.59 4.91
N ASN A 89 -11.38 3.22 6.03
CA ASN A 89 -10.76 4.53 6.01
C ASN A 89 -9.24 4.41 5.81
N SER A 90 -8.78 4.70 4.58
CA SER A 90 -7.37 4.60 4.17
C SER A 90 -6.44 5.53 4.97
N MET A 91 -6.97 6.61 5.55
CA MET A 91 -6.21 7.56 6.34
C MET A 91 -5.52 6.88 7.53
N TYR A 92 -6.20 5.96 8.23
CA TYR A 92 -5.61 5.32 9.41
C TYR A 92 -4.43 4.42 9.02
N LEU A 93 -4.54 3.72 7.89
CA LEU A 93 -3.41 2.99 7.32
C LEU A 93 -2.28 3.96 6.94
N GLN A 94 -2.56 5.11 6.34
CA GLN A 94 -1.52 6.11 6.04
C GLN A 94 -0.85 6.67 7.30
N LEU A 95 -1.54 6.80 8.43
CA LEU A 95 -0.89 7.17 9.70
C LEU A 95 -0.04 6.02 10.24
N LEU A 96 -0.52 4.78 10.19
CA LEU A 96 0.27 3.61 10.56
C LEU A 96 1.52 3.46 9.67
N GLN A 97 1.41 3.83 8.39
CA GLN A 97 2.54 3.92 7.46
C GLN A 97 3.61 4.85 8.02
N THR A 98 3.23 6.06 8.45
CA THR A 98 4.17 7.02 9.04
C THR A 98 4.76 6.58 10.37
N CYS A 99 4.08 5.70 11.13
CA CYS A 99 4.63 5.13 12.35
C CYS A 99 5.69 4.04 12.10
N CYS A 100 5.71 3.44 10.91
CA CYS A 100 6.60 2.33 10.58
C CYS A 100 7.98 2.78 10.07
N SER A 101 8.09 4.03 9.60
CA SER A 101 9.35 4.59 9.13
C SER A 101 9.43 6.10 9.40
N CYS A 102 10.65 6.59 9.58
CA CYS A 102 10.94 8.00 9.77
C CYS A 102 12.08 8.41 8.84
N LEU A 103 11.86 9.45 8.02
CA LEU A 103 12.84 9.95 7.05
C LEU A 103 13.43 8.87 6.11
N GLY A 104 12.63 7.87 5.76
CA GLY A 104 13.04 6.77 4.88
C GLY A 104 13.78 5.63 5.57
N GLU A 105 13.90 5.66 6.90
CA GLU A 105 14.47 4.59 7.71
C GLU A 105 13.36 3.84 8.47
N GLY A 106 13.39 2.52 8.44
CA GLY A 106 12.43 1.69 9.18
C GLY A 106 12.60 1.82 10.69
N LEU A 107 11.50 1.72 11.44
CA LEU A 107 11.48 1.69 12.90
C LEU A 107 11.09 0.30 13.42
N PRO A 108 12.04 -0.62 13.66
CA PRO A 108 11.76 -2.04 13.88
C PRO A 108 10.73 -2.32 14.98
N LYS A 109 10.84 -1.62 16.12
CA LYS A 109 9.89 -1.74 17.24
C LYS A 109 8.46 -1.42 16.81
N ASN A 110 8.26 -0.33 16.06
CA ASN A 110 6.93 0.09 15.64
C ASN A 110 6.39 -0.83 14.54
N GLN A 111 7.23 -1.23 13.59
CA GLN A 111 6.86 -2.17 12.52
C GLN A 111 6.33 -3.49 13.10
N GLU A 112 6.99 -4.05 14.12
CA GLU A 112 6.56 -5.28 14.77
C GLU A 112 5.23 -5.12 15.54
N ILE A 113 5.04 -3.99 16.23
CA ILE A 113 3.79 -3.70 16.97
C ILE A 113 2.62 -3.49 16.00
N VAL A 114 2.84 -2.75 14.90
CA VAL A 114 1.82 -2.55 13.86
C VAL A 114 1.44 -3.89 13.23
N TYR A 115 2.43 -4.73 12.93
CA TYR A 115 2.17 -6.07 12.43
C TYR A 115 1.35 -6.90 13.42
N SER A 116 1.75 -7.00 14.69
CA SER A 116 1.06 -7.84 15.67
C SER A 116 -0.37 -7.36 15.92
N VAL A 117 -0.58 -6.06 16.12
CA VAL A 117 -1.91 -5.53 16.44
C VAL A 117 -2.83 -5.56 15.21
N VAL A 118 -2.36 -5.10 14.05
CA VAL A 118 -3.25 -4.85 12.88
C VAL A 118 -3.28 -6.05 11.94
N PHE A 119 -2.14 -6.69 11.67
CA PHE A 119 -2.01 -7.77 10.68
C PHE A 119 -2.11 -9.18 11.27
N GLU A 120 -2.06 -9.32 12.59
CA GLU A 120 -2.22 -10.61 13.27
C GLU A 120 -3.50 -10.63 14.13
N GLU A 121 -3.57 -9.82 15.19
CA GLU A 121 -4.68 -9.84 16.15
C GLU A 121 -6.02 -9.35 15.56
N ASN A 122 -5.99 -8.26 14.79
CA ASN A 122 -7.20 -7.58 14.30
C ASN A 122 -7.42 -7.69 12.78
N ALA A 123 -6.65 -8.53 12.09
CA ALA A 123 -6.62 -8.60 10.63
C ALA A 123 -8.00 -8.86 10.01
N ARG A 124 -8.78 -9.79 10.57
CA ARG A 124 -10.10 -10.18 10.04
C ARG A 124 -11.14 -9.06 10.13
N ASP A 125 -11.01 -8.19 11.13
CA ASP A 125 -11.96 -7.10 11.38
C ASP A 125 -11.60 -5.84 10.59
N ILE A 126 -10.31 -5.62 10.31
CA ILE A 126 -9.80 -4.36 9.78
C ILE A 126 -9.37 -4.47 8.31
N LEU A 127 -8.65 -5.54 7.96
CA LEU A 127 -7.93 -5.63 6.68
C LEU A 127 -8.79 -6.28 5.59
N ILE A 128 -8.41 -6.00 4.35
CA ILE A 128 -8.89 -6.74 3.19
C ILE A 128 -8.05 -8.02 3.09
N GLU A 129 -8.72 -9.16 3.18
CA GLU A 129 -8.11 -10.46 3.00
C GLU A 129 -7.78 -10.69 1.51
N PHE A 130 -6.53 -11.04 1.27
CA PHE A 130 -5.97 -11.27 -0.05
C PHE A 130 -5.76 -12.76 -0.26
N ARG A 131 -6.48 -13.35 -1.24
CA ARG A 131 -6.41 -14.78 -1.52
C ARG A 131 -5.97 -15.05 -2.95
N THR A 132 -5.13 -16.07 -3.10
CA THR A 132 -4.82 -16.71 -4.38
C THR A 132 -5.68 -17.95 -4.55
N SER A 133 -6.34 -18.11 -5.70
CA SER A 133 -7.01 -19.38 -6.02
C SER A 133 -6.12 -20.25 -6.90
N SER A 134 -5.97 -21.54 -6.58
CA SER A 134 -5.29 -22.53 -7.42
C SER A 134 -6.20 -23.11 -8.51
N GLU A 135 -7.50 -22.77 -8.50
CA GLU A 135 -8.43 -23.21 -9.53
C GLU A 135 -8.15 -22.45 -10.84
N SER A 136 -7.64 -23.18 -11.84
CA SER A 136 -7.36 -22.74 -13.21
C SER A 136 -8.54 -22.00 -13.87
N PRO A 137 -8.30 -21.11 -14.85
CA PRO A 137 -8.98 -19.82 -14.93
C PRO A 137 -10.37 -19.91 -15.57
N LYS A 138 -11.39 -19.40 -14.89
CA LYS A 138 -12.55 -18.75 -15.56
C LYS A 138 -12.48 -17.23 -15.51
N ILE A 139 -11.45 -16.70 -14.84
CA ILE A 139 -11.28 -15.28 -14.68
C ILE A 139 -10.35 -14.83 -15.80
N ALA A 140 -10.92 -14.14 -16.77
CA ALA A 140 -10.19 -13.45 -17.83
C ALA A 140 -9.30 -12.35 -17.22
N SER A 141 -8.14 -12.73 -16.66
CA SER A 141 -7.02 -11.80 -16.58
C SER A 141 -6.58 -11.57 -18.01
N PHE A 142 -6.87 -10.40 -18.57
CA PHE A 142 -6.49 -9.97 -19.91
C PHE A 142 -4.97 -9.72 -20.03
N VAL A 143 -4.16 -10.40 -19.22
CA VAL A 143 -2.73 -10.20 -19.13
C VAL A 143 -2.06 -11.22 -20.03
N GLU A 144 -1.44 -10.76 -21.10
CA GLU A 144 -0.66 -11.60 -21.98
C GLU A 144 0.68 -11.95 -21.32
N TRP A 145 0.84 -13.20 -20.90
CA TRP A 145 2.09 -13.70 -20.31
C TRP A 145 3.07 -14.25 -21.35
N GLY A 146 2.78 -14.06 -22.64
CA GLY A 146 3.57 -14.64 -23.74
C GLY A 146 3.19 -16.10 -24.05
N GLN A 147 2.05 -16.58 -23.53
CA GLN A 147 1.54 -17.93 -23.78
C GLN A 147 1.18 -18.18 -25.25
N ASN A 148 0.94 -17.10 -26.02
CA ASN A 148 0.56 -17.14 -27.44
C ASN A 148 1.60 -16.49 -28.37
N THR A 149 2.77 -16.07 -27.87
CA THR A 149 3.85 -15.53 -28.72
C THR A 149 4.83 -16.64 -29.11
N ALA A 150 5.36 -16.57 -30.33
CA ALA A 150 6.35 -17.53 -30.80
C ALA A 150 7.63 -17.40 -29.96
N ILE A 151 7.91 -18.41 -29.13
CA ILE A 151 9.20 -18.66 -28.47
C ILE A 151 9.69 -17.45 -27.65
N TYR A 152 9.13 -17.32 -26.45
CA TYR A 152 9.74 -16.64 -25.29
C TYR A 152 10.09 -15.16 -25.46
N ASP A 153 9.16 -14.29 -25.09
CA ASP A 153 9.45 -12.88 -24.79
C ASP A 153 10.41 -12.70 -23.59
N LEU A 154 10.60 -13.76 -22.79
CA LEU A 154 11.62 -13.92 -21.77
C LEU A 154 12.38 -15.22 -22.09
N TYR A 155 13.55 -15.15 -22.72
CA TYR A 155 14.40 -16.33 -22.93
C TYR A 155 14.80 -16.92 -21.56
N VAL A 156 14.06 -17.93 -21.11
CA VAL A 156 14.46 -18.77 -19.99
C VAL A 156 15.30 -19.89 -20.59
N ALA A 157 16.62 -19.75 -20.48
CA ALA A 157 17.53 -20.78 -20.96
C ALA A 157 17.16 -22.14 -20.32
N PRO A 158 17.21 -23.27 -21.05
CA PRO A 158 16.76 -24.58 -20.53
C PRO A 158 17.45 -25.01 -19.21
N HIS A 159 18.64 -24.49 -18.92
CA HIS A 159 19.37 -24.74 -17.68
C HIS A 159 18.82 -23.96 -16.47
N LEU A 160 17.97 -22.95 -16.69
CA LEU A 160 17.29 -22.16 -15.65
C LEU A 160 15.95 -22.79 -15.20
N ASN A 161 15.41 -23.78 -15.93
CA ASN A 161 14.21 -24.58 -15.57
C ASN A 161 14.45 -25.54 -14.38
N LYS A 162 15.29 -25.15 -13.44
CA LYS A 162 15.63 -25.88 -12.21
C LYS A 162 15.16 -25.11 -10.97
N GLY A 163 14.21 -24.18 -11.12
CA GLY A 163 13.72 -23.33 -10.02
C GLY A 163 14.66 -22.18 -9.65
N TYR A 164 15.58 -21.79 -10.55
CA TYR A 164 16.51 -20.68 -10.29
C TYR A 164 15.87 -19.30 -10.51
N LEU A 165 14.74 -19.23 -11.21
CA LEU A 165 13.98 -18.01 -11.45
C LEU A 165 12.79 -17.93 -10.49
N ARG A 166 12.67 -16.85 -9.71
CA ARG A 166 11.47 -16.58 -8.91
C ARG A 166 10.29 -16.30 -9.83
N GLY A 167 9.15 -16.93 -9.57
CA GLY A 167 7.93 -16.81 -10.38
C GLY A 167 7.98 -17.51 -11.73
N GLU A 168 8.82 -18.54 -11.89
CA GLU A 168 8.85 -19.40 -13.09
C GLU A 168 7.45 -19.92 -13.47
N LYS A 169 6.62 -20.24 -12.46
CA LYS A 169 5.22 -20.66 -12.65
C LYS A 169 4.37 -19.65 -13.41
N LEU A 170 4.65 -18.35 -13.31
CA LEU A 170 3.92 -17.33 -14.07
C LEU A 170 4.19 -17.44 -15.58
N CYS A 171 5.38 -17.92 -15.96
CA CYS A 171 5.74 -18.13 -17.35
C CYS A 171 5.13 -19.42 -17.91
N SER A 172 5.04 -20.49 -17.11
CA SER A 172 4.52 -21.79 -17.54
C SER A 172 3.00 -21.93 -17.40
N GLU A 173 2.44 -21.53 -16.25
CA GLU A 173 1.03 -21.72 -15.87
C GLU A 173 0.19 -20.45 -16.07
N GLY A 174 0.85 -19.28 -16.10
CA GLY A 174 0.19 -17.99 -16.25
C GLY A 174 -0.10 -17.26 -14.93
N PRO A 175 -0.94 -16.22 -14.96
CA PRO A 175 -1.20 -15.38 -13.80
C PRO A 175 -1.97 -16.14 -12.73
N VAL A 176 -1.67 -15.80 -11.47
CA VAL A 176 -2.42 -16.34 -10.33
C VAL A 176 -3.74 -15.55 -10.17
N PRO A 177 -4.91 -16.20 -10.10
CA PRO A 177 -6.18 -15.53 -9.82
C PRO A 177 -6.15 -14.88 -8.43
N LEU A 178 -6.38 -13.57 -8.39
CA LEU A 178 -6.37 -12.78 -7.15
C LEU A 178 -7.80 -12.41 -6.75
N LEU A 179 -8.17 -12.77 -5.52
CA LEU A 179 -9.49 -12.53 -4.92
C LEU A 179 -9.34 -11.69 -3.66
N LEU A 180 -10.24 -10.72 -3.50
CA LEU A 180 -10.36 -9.87 -2.32
C LEU A 180 -11.65 -10.21 -1.57
N THR A 181 -11.57 -10.23 -0.25
CA THR A 181 -12.75 -10.28 0.61
C THR A 181 -12.47 -9.51 1.90
N TRP A 182 -13.50 -8.96 2.52
CA TRP A 182 -13.36 -8.19 3.76
C TRP A 182 -14.63 -8.29 4.59
N SER A 183 -14.48 -8.14 5.90
CA SER A 183 -15.62 -8.26 6.80
C SER A 183 -16.59 -7.08 6.63
N PRO A 184 -17.92 -7.32 6.76
CA PRO A 184 -18.93 -6.27 6.66
C PRO A 184 -19.04 -5.39 7.91
N SER A 185 -18.10 -5.52 8.84
CA SER A 185 -18.23 -4.96 10.18
C SER A 185 -18.06 -3.44 10.17
N SER A 186 -19.09 -2.76 10.70
CA SER A 186 -19.18 -1.35 11.13
C SER A 186 -19.50 -0.21 10.15
N ASN A 187 -20.55 -0.32 9.31
CA ASN A 187 -21.43 0.85 9.00
C ASN A 187 -22.69 0.42 8.22
N GLY A 188 -23.46 -0.53 8.76
CA GLY A 188 -24.67 -1.04 8.09
C GLY A 188 -24.40 -1.72 6.74
N GLY A 189 -23.23 -2.34 6.59
CA GLY A 189 -22.82 -3.06 5.38
C GLY A 189 -22.70 -2.21 4.12
N LYS A 190 -22.67 -0.86 4.21
CA LYS A 190 -22.61 0.04 3.03
C LYS A 190 -21.43 -0.28 2.11
N SER A 191 -20.28 -0.60 2.68
CA SER A 191 -19.05 -0.93 1.95
C SER A 191 -18.76 -2.44 1.92
N SER A 192 -19.73 -3.32 2.23
CA SER A 192 -19.47 -4.76 2.20
C SER A 192 -19.28 -5.25 0.75
N PRO A 193 -18.53 -6.35 0.53
CA PRO A 193 -18.38 -6.94 -0.80
C PRO A 193 -19.73 -7.21 -1.46
N SER A 194 -20.66 -7.81 -0.70
CA SER A 194 -21.98 -8.20 -1.19
C SER A 194 -22.84 -7.01 -1.63
N LYS A 195 -22.66 -5.83 -1.02
CA LYS A 195 -23.43 -4.63 -1.39
C LYS A 195 -22.81 -3.86 -2.55
N LEU A 196 -21.48 -3.86 -2.65
CA LEU A 196 -20.75 -3.13 -3.69
C LEU A 196 -20.62 -3.93 -5.00
N TYR A 197 -20.49 -5.26 -4.92
CA TYR A 197 -20.17 -6.14 -6.05
C TYR A 197 -21.15 -7.32 -6.18
N SER A 198 -22.16 -7.45 -5.31
CA SER A 198 -23.10 -8.58 -5.31
C SER A 198 -22.42 -9.96 -5.17
N ARG A 199 -21.22 -9.98 -4.57
CA ARG A 199 -20.36 -11.16 -4.39
C ARG A 199 -19.57 -11.03 -3.08
N GLU A 200 -19.24 -12.15 -2.45
CA GLU A 200 -18.40 -12.16 -1.23
C GLU A 200 -16.89 -12.18 -1.56
N LEU A 201 -16.52 -12.82 -2.66
CA LEU A 201 -15.18 -12.85 -3.22
C LEU A 201 -15.16 -11.98 -4.48
N VAL A 202 -14.38 -10.90 -4.43
CA VAL A 202 -14.28 -9.91 -5.51
C VAL A 202 -12.95 -10.12 -6.24
N PRO A 203 -12.95 -10.45 -7.54
CA PRO A 203 -11.71 -10.51 -8.31
C PRO A 203 -11.01 -9.15 -8.33
N LEU A 204 -9.68 -9.14 -8.15
CA LEU A 204 -8.90 -7.90 -8.08
C LEU A 204 -9.12 -6.99 -9.30
N TRP A 205 -9.12 -7.57 -10.50
CA TRP A 205 -9.34 -6.80 -11.74
C TRP A 205 -10.74 -6.19 -11.78
N GLU A 206 -11.76 -6.81 -11.19
CA GLU A 206 -13.12 -6.29 -11.17
C GLU A 206 -13.22 -5.11 -10.20
N ALA A 207 -12.56 -5.22 -9.05
CA ALA A 207 -12.45 -4.13 -8.08
C ALA A 207 -11.79 -2.89 -8.69
N PHE A 208 -10.67 -3.08 -9.41
CA PHE A 208 -9.85 -1.98 -9.94
C PHE A 208 -10.20 -1.55 -11.37
N ARG A 209 -11.11 -2.22 -12.09
CA ARG A 209 -11.48 -1.87 -13.48
C ARG A 209 -12.02 -0.44 -13.61
N ALA A 210 -12.84 -0.01 -12.65
CA ALA A 210 -13.46 1.31 -12.64
C ALA A 210 -12.77 2.27 -11.66
N TYR A 211 -11.64 1.84 -11.08
CA TYR A 211 -10.93 2.65 -10.09
C TYR A 211 -10.26 3.83 -10.77
N THR A 212 -10.69 5.02 -10.39
CA THR A 212 -9.99 6.25 -10.65
C THR A 212 -9.32 6.64 -9.35
N ALA A 213 -7.98 6.61 -9.30
CA ALA A 213 -7.29 7.28 -8.20
C ALA A 213 -7.71 8.74 -8.29
N SER A 214 -8.43 9.21 -7.26
CA SER A 214 -8.66 10.65 -7.15
C SER A 214 -7.27 11.30 -7.08
N PRO A 215 -6.96 12.32 -7.90
CA PRO A 215 -5.71 13.08 -7.78
C PRO A 215 -5.52 13.71 -6.39
N GLN A 216 -6.54 13.65 -5.53
CA GLN A 216 -6.53 14.07 -4.14
C GLN A 216 -5.95 13.03 -3.16
N ALA A 217 -5.60 11.83 -3.60
CA ALA A 217 -5.04 10.77 -2.74
C ALA A 217 -3.58 11.03 -2.31
N LEU A 218 -2.93 12.10 -2.82
CA LEU A 218 -1.68 12.63 -2.28
C LEU A 218 -1.84 13.93 -1.47
N MET A 219 -3.07 14.47 -1.36
CA MET A 219 -3.51 15.56 -0.47
C MET A 219 -4.91 15.97 -0.95
N PRO A 220 -5.95 16.02 -0.09
CA PRO A 220 -7.29 16.41 -0.53
C PRO A 220 -7.40 17.90 -0.89
N SER A 221 -7.00 18.31 -2.10
CA SER A 221 -7.39 19.61 -2.65
C SER A 221 -8.77 19.50 -3.27
N LEU A 222 -9.81 19.81 -2.50
CA LEU A 222 -11.14 20.06 -3.05
C LEU A 222 -11.01 21.19 -4.08
N SER A 223 -11.23 20.86 -5.35
CA SER A 223 -11.43 21.89 -6.37
C SER A 223 -12.63 22.72 -5.94
N SER A 224 -12.39 24.01 -5.72
CA SER A 224 -13.40 25.03 -5.79
C SER A 224 -14.17 24.88 -7.09
N LYS A 225 -15.42 24.39 -7.03
CA LYS A 225 -16.40 24.75 -8.04
C LYS A 225 -17.17 25.95 -7.53
N ALA A 226 -16.60 27.12 -7.79
CA ALA A 226 -17.39 28.28 -8.10
C ALA A 226 -18.02 28.04 -9.48
N SER A 227 -19.32 27.76 -9.52
CA SER A 227 -20.21 28.20 -10.61
C SER A 227 -21.66 27.79 -10.36
N THR A 228 -22.50 28.81 -10.27
CA THR A 228 -23.91 28.89 -10.71
C THR A 228 -24.89 27.78 -10.30
N LYS A 229 -25.84 28.18 -9.45
CA LYS A 229 -27.14 27.54 -9.21
C LYS A 229 -27.80 27.08 -10.52
N GLU A 230 -27.71 25.80 -10.82
CA GLU A 230 -28.76 25.04 -11.50
C GLU A 230 -28.91 23.71 -10.77
N GLU A 231 -29.91 23.65 -9.88
CA GLU A 231 -30.31 22.41 -9.21
C GLU A 231 -31.00 21.48 -10.21
N ARG A 232 -30.21 20.72 -10.99
CA ARG A 232 -30.74 19.50 -11.62
C ARG A 232 -31.03 18.49 -10.51
N LYS A 233 -32.31 18.25 -10.25
CA LYS A 233 -32.79 17.12 -9.41
C LYS A 233 -32.25 15.81 -9.98
N THR A 234 -31.11 15.34 -9.46
CA THR A 234 -30.58 14.01 -9.75
C THR A 234 -31.56 12.95 -9.25
N SER A 235 -31.85 11.94 -10.06
CA SER A 235 -32.74 10.85 -9.67
C SER A 235 -32.15 10.09 -8.48
N LYS A 236 -33.02 9.53 -7.62
CA LYS A 236 -32.60 8.67 -6.50
C LYS A 236 -31.70 7.52 -6.97
N LYS A 237 -31.95 7.00 -8.18
CA LYS A 237 -31.15 5.96 -8.82
C LYS A 237 -29.73 6.42 -9.15
N ASP A 238 -29.55 7.68 -9.56
CA ASP A 238 -28.24 8.24 -9.88
C ASP A 238 -27.42 8.49 -8.60
N GLN A 239 -28.09 8.90 -7.50
CA GLN A 239 -27.46 9.04 -6.19
C GLN A 239 -26.99 7.69 -5.62
N ASP A 240 -27.81 6.63 -5.76
CA ASP A 240 -27.44 5.29 -5.30
C ASP A 240 -26.25 4.74 -6.10
N LEU A 241 -26.23 4.91 -7.43
CA LEU A 241 -25.10 4.54 -8.28
C LEU A 241 -23.83 5.31 -7.93
N MET A 242 -23.91 6.62 -7.71
CA MET A 242 -22.75 7.43 -7.29
C MET A 242 -22.19 6.94 -5.95
N SER A 243 -23.05 6.66 -4.98
CA SER A 243 -22.64 6.16 -3.66
C SER A 243 -21.96 4.79 -3.71
N GLN A 244 -22.35 3.92 -4.66
CA GLN A 244 -21.69 2.65 -4.89
C GLN A 244 -20.31 2.84 -5.52
N VAL A 245 -20.17 3.75 -6.49
CA VAL A 245 -18.88 4.07 -7.11
C VAL A 245 -17.91 4.64 -6.09
N ASP A 246 -18.35 5.58 -5.25
CA ASP A 246 -17.56 6.15 -4.16
C ASP A 246 -17.12 5.08 -3.15
N GLY A 247 -18.02 4.14 -2.80
CA GLY A 247 -17.71 3.01 -1.94
C GLY A 247 -16.65 2.08 -2.53
N ARG A 248 -16.73 1.78 -3.83
CA ARG A 248 -15.71 0.96 -4.54
C ARG A 248 -14.35 1.65 -4.56
N ASN A 249 -14.31 2.95 -4.82
CA ASN A 249 -13.07 3.73 -4.79
C ASN A 249 -12.44 3.75 -3.39
N THR A 250 -13.26 3.91 -2.35
CA THR A 250 -12.82 3.88 -0.95
C THR A 250 -12.14 2.54 -0.60
N VAL A 251 -12.73 1.42 -1.01
CA VAL A 251 -12.14 0.08 -0.80
C VAL A 251 -10.82 -0.07 -1.56
N CYS A 252 -10.74 0.41 -2.79
CA CYS A 252 -9.51 0.37 -3.59
C CYS A 252 -8.39 1.21 -2.96
N GLU A 253 -8.70 2.44 -2.50
CA GLU A 253 -7.75 3.30 -1.79
C GLU A 253 -7.26 2.66 -0.49
N PHE A 254 -8.16 2.02 0.26
CA PHE A 254 -7.81 1.28 1.46
C PHE A 254 -6.86 0.12 1.15
N PHE A 255 -7.14 -0.68 0.11
CA PHE A 255 -6.26 -1.78 -0.29
C PHE A 255 -4.87 -1.29 -0.72
N VAL A 256 -4.80 -0.19 -1.49
CA VAL A 256 -3.53 0.43 -1.87
C VAL A 256 -2.74 0.88 -0.63
N ALA A 257 -3.40 1.54 0.33
CA ALA A 257 -2.78 1.92 1.59
C ALA A 257 -2.31 0.70 2.41
N GLN A 258 -3.06 -0.41 2.40
CA GLN A 258 -2.68 -1.66 3.08
C GLN A 258 -1.38 -2.24 2.50
N LEU A 259 -1.24 -2.23 1.18
CA LEU A 259 0.01 -2.66 0.53
C LEU A 259 1.19 -1.73 0.88
N GLN A 260 0.94 -0.42 0.96
CA GLN A 260 1.97 0.56 1.33
C GLN A 260 2.44 0.38 2.78
N VAL A 261 1.53 0.20 3.74
CA VAL A 261 1.90 -0.11 5.14
C VAL A 261 2.66 -1.42 5.22
N SER A 262 2.21 -2.44 4.49
CA SER A 262 2.92 -3.73 4.42
C SER A 262 4.36 -3.57 3.94
N ALA A 263 4.59 -2.66 2.99
CA ALA A 263 5.92 -2.37 2.46
C ALA A 263 6.80 -1.63 3.48
N GLU A 264 6.26 -0.61 4.17
CA GLU A 264 6.99 0.11 5.24
C GLU A 264 7.35 -0.78 6.42
N MET A 265 6.49 -1.76 6.77
CA MET A 265 6.80 -2.71 7.83
C MET A 265 7.97 -3.64 7.49
N CYS A 266 8.27 -3.82 6.20
CA CYS A 266 9.42 -4.61 5.73
C CYS A 266 10.71 -3.78 5.60
N LEU A 267 10.61 -2.45 5.66
CA LEU A 267 11.73 -1.54 5.44
C LEU A 267 12.85 -1.78 6.47
N GLY A 268 14.11 -1.71 6.02
CA GLY A 268 15.27 -1.97 6.89
C GLY A 268 15.48 -3.46 7.21
N ARG A 269 14.99 -4.36 6.34
CA ARG A 269 15.19 -5.82 6.45
C ARG A 269 14.64 -6.43 7.74
N ASN A 270 13.42 -6.02 8.13
CA ASN A 270 12.72 -6.60 9.28
C ASN A 270 12.27 -8.04 8.98
N TYR A 271 13.17 -9.00 9.15
CA TYR A 271 12.93 -10.41 8.78
C TYR A 271 11.78 -11.07 9.55
N ARG A 272 11.48 -10.59 10.76
CA ARG A 272 10.34 -11.10 11.54
C ARG A 272 9.04 -10.83 10.80
N VAL A 273 8.82 -9.58 10.38
CA VAL A 273 7.62 -9.20 9.62
C VAL A 273 7.64 -9.76 8.21
N ILE A 274 8.78 -9.68 7.51
CA ILE A 274 8.95 -10.23 6.14
C ILE A 274 8.56 -11.71 6.09
N SER A 275 9.01 -12.53 7.05
CA SER A 275 8.73 -13.97 7.07
C SER A 275 7.23 -14.31 7.18
N GLN A 276 6.44 -13.42 7.80
CA GLN A 276 5.01 -13.61 7.94
C GLN A 276 4.25 -13.02 6.76
N LEU A 277 4.64 -11.84 6.28
CA LEU A 277 4.01 -11.21 5.11
C LEU A 277 4.28 -11.99 3.82
N GLU A 278 5.41 -12.70 3.69
CA GLU A 278 5.69 -13.60 2.56
C GLU A 278 4.63 -14.71 2.42
N LYS A 279 4.00 -15.13 3.52
CA LYS A 279 2.91 -16.14 3.50
C LYS A 279 1.59 -15.57 2.97
N VAL A 280 1.37 -14.27 3.11
CA VAL A 280 0.15 -13.57 2.67
C VAL A 280 0.32 -13.06 1.24
N TYR A 281 1.45 -12.43 0.96
CA TYR A 281 1.77 -11.79 -0.31
C TYR A 281 2.85 -12.59 -1.03
N SER A 282 2.43 -13.62 -1.78
CA SER A 282 3.35 -14.41 -2.60
C SER A 282 4.00 -13.56 -3.71
N TYR A 283 5.20 -13.95 -4.12
CA TYR A 283 5.92 -13.29 -5.21
C TYR A 283 5.08 -13.28 -6.50
N GLU A 284 4.48 -14.42 -6.82
CA GLU A 284 3.65 -14.62 -8.00
C GLU A 284 2.44 -13.69 -7.99
N SER A 285 1.83 -13.50 -6.81
CA SER A 285 0.72 -12.57 -6.64
C SER A 285 1.11 -11.13 -6.96
N LEU A 286 2.21 -10.63 -6.38
CA LEU A 286 2.65 -9.25 -6.57
C LEU A 286 3.06 -8.97 -8.02
N VAL A 287 3.78 -9.91 -8.64
CA VAL A 287 4.15 -9.80 -10.07
C VAL A 287 2.91 -9.87 -10.96
N THR A 288 1.88 -10.64 -10.60
CA THR A 288 0.60 -10.63 -11.29
C THR A 288 -0.07 -9.25 -11.23
N ILE A 289 -0.04 -8.57 -10.07
CA ILE A 289 -0.55 -7.20 -9.93
C ILE A 289 0.21 -6.24 -10.84
N LEU A 290 1.56 -6.31 -10.86
CA LEU A 290 2.40 -5.45 -11.70
C LEU A 290 2.07 -5.58 -13.19
N LYS A 291 1.90 -6.81 -13.66
CA LYS A 291 1.62 -7.08 -15.07
C LYS A 291 0.14 -6.91 -15.43
N THR A 292 -0.74 -6.73 -14.46
CA THR A 292 -2.17 -6.53 -14.74
C THR A 292 -2.37 -5.28 -15.59
N SER A 293 -2.74 -5.48 -16.87
CA SER A 293 -3.09 -4.42 -17.79
C SER A 293 -4.36 -3.75 -17.30
N SER A 294 -4.29 -2.48 -16.96
CA SER A 294 -5.51 -1.69 -16.79
C SER A 294 -6.12 -1.54 -18.17
N ILE A 295 -7.31 -2.10 -18.38
CA ILE A 295 -8.07 -1.96 -19.64
C ILE A 295 -8.38 -0.47 -19.91
N THR A 296 -8.27 0.38 -18.90
CA THR A 296 -8.38 1.83 -19.00
C THR A 296 -7.05 2.47 -18.60
N ALA A 297 -6.52 3.39 -19.41
CA ALA A 297 -5.37 4.24 -19.09
C ALA A 297 -5.70 5.27 -17.99
N THR A 298 -6.26 4.80 -16.87
CA THR A 298 -6.68 5.61 -15.73
C THR A 298 -5.59 5.55 -14.66
N SER A 299 -5.27 6.73 -14.10
CA SER A 299 -4.27 6.95 -13.03
C SER A 299 -4.44 6.05 -11.79
N GLY A 300 -5.60 5.41 -11.61
CA GLY A 300 -5.89 4.49 -10.52
C GLY A 300 -5.09 3.20 -10.54
N SER A 301 -4.90 2.60 -11.70
CA SER A 301 -4.15 1.34 -11.79
C SER A 301 -2.66 1.54 -11.44
N ASP A 302 -2.11 2.71 -11.72
CA ASP A 302 -0.72 3.04 -11.42
C ASP A 302 -0.48 3.11 -9.91
N ALA A 303 -1.46 3.55 -9.12
CA ALA A 303 -1.35 3.58 -7.66
C ALA A 303 -1.23 2.16 -7.08
N LEU A 304 -2.02 1.21 -7.59
CA LEU A 304 -1.95 -0.20 -7.21
C LEU A 304 -0.61 -0.82 -7.63
N LYS A 305 -0.19 -0.61 -8.88
CA LYS A 305 1.10 -1.12 -9.39
C LYS A 305 2.27 -0.56 -8.60
N ARG A 306 2.26 0.73 -8.29
CA ARG A 306 3.29 1.39 -7.47
C ARG A 306 3.36 0.79 -6.07
N ALA A 307 2.21 0.59 -5.41
CA ALA A 307 2.17 -0.02 -4.08
C ALA A 307 2.65 -1.48 -4.12
N ALA A 308 2.26 -2.26 -5.13
CA ALA A 308 2.72 -3.63 -5.32
C ALA A 308 4.22 -3.70 -5.65
N ALA A 309 4.75 -2.78 -6.47
CA ALA A 309 6.18 -2.68 -6.77
C ALA A 309 6.99 -2.37 -5.52
N TYR A 310 6.50 -1.43 -4.70
CA TYR A 310 7.15 -1.06 -3.46
C TYR A 310 7.19 -2.22 -2.47
N LEU A 311 6.06 -2.91 -2.27
CA LEU A 311 6.03 -4.11 -1.43
C LEU A 311 6.92 -5.22 -1.99
N LEU A 312 6.91 -5.45 -3.31
CA LEU A 312 7.79 -6.44 -3.95
C LEU A 312 9.27 -6.13 -3.70
N GLN A 313 9.64 -4.86 -3.77
CA GLN A 313 10.99 -4.40 -3.48
C GLN A 313 11.38 -4.69 -2.04
N THR A 314 10.59 -4.27 -1.04
CA THR A 314 10.97 -4.43 0.37
C THR A 314 10.77 -5.86 0.90
N LEU A 315 9.84 -6.63 0.33
CA LEU A 315 9.52 -8.00 0.79
C LEU A 315 10.39 -9.08 0.14
N TYR A 316 10.84 -8.88 -1.10
CA TYR A 316 11.59 -9.91 -1.84
C TYR A 316 12.95 -9.46 -2.37
N VAL A 317 13.09 -8.20 -2.80
CA VAL A 317 14.33 -7.71 -3.42
C VAL A 317 15.33 -7.28 -2.35
N ASP A 318 14.97 -6.37 -1.45
CA ASP A 318 15.84 -5.91 -0.36
C ASP A 318 15.94 -6.94 0.77
N ARG A 319 16.56 -8.07 0.46
CA ARG A 319 16.84 -9.18 1.36
C ARG A 319 18.24 -9.71 1.11
N ASP A 320 18.82 -10.34 2.12
CA ASP A 320 20.07 -11.08 1.95
C ASP A 320 19.85 -12.22 0.93
N PRO A 321 20.80 -12.45 0.00
CA PRO A 321 22.16 -11.90 -0.05
C PRO A 321 22.33 -10.62 -0.89
N GLN A 322 21.26 -9.90 -1.27
CA GLN A 322 21.40 -8.70 -2.09
C GLN A 322 22.16 -7.59 -1.36
N ALA A 323 23.14 -7.02 -2.06
CA ALA A 323 24.00 -5.96 -1.54
C ALA A 323 24.29 -4.92 -2.62
N THR A 324 24.52 -3.69 -2.19
CA THR A 324 24.94 -2.60 -3.08
C THR A 324 26.38 -2.84 -3.53
N VAL A 325 26.63 -2.67 -4.83
CA VAL A 325 27.97 -2.78 -5.42
C VAL A 325 28.42 -1.40 -5.84
N GLN A 326 29.59 -0.96 -5.37
CA GLN A 326 30.19 0.31 -5.78
C GLN A 326 30.77 0.23 -7.19
N LEU A 327 30.36 1.16 -8.05
CA LEU A 327 30.86 1.32 -9.42
C LEU A 327 31.40 2.75 -9.60
N PRO A 328 32.58 2.95 -10.21
CA PRO A 328 33.52 1.92 -10.67
C PRO A 328 34.29 1.26 -9.52
N ARG A 329 34.68 -0.01 -9.70
CA ARG A 329 35.60 -0.68 -8.78
C ARG A 329 37.02 -0.13 -8.97
N LEU A 330 37.48 0.69 -8.03
CA LEU A 330 38.81 1.31 -8.05
C LEU A 330 39.93 0.34 -7.64
N THR A 331 39.61 -0.69 -6.87
CA THR A 331 40.57 -1.73 -6.47
C THR A 331 40.35 -2.97 -7.31
N ARG A 332 41.42 -3.51 -7.90
CA ARG A 332 41.44 -4.77 -8.64
C ARG A 332 42.68 -5.55 -8.27
N THR A 333 42.56 -6.87 -8.22
CA THR A 333 43.74 -7.73 -8.04
C THR A 333 44.44 -7.94 -9.40
N LEU A 334 45.76 -8.15 -9.39
CA LEU A 334 46.54 -8.37 -10.62
C LEU A 334 46.01 -9.60 -11.40
N SER A 335 45.63 -10.65 -10.68
CA SER A 335 45.04 -11.87 -11.24
C SER A 335 43.72 -11.61 -12.00
N GLU A 336 42.87 -10.69 -11.52
CA GLU A 336 41.63 -10.31 -12.20
C GLU A 336 41.91 -9.52 -13.48
N ILE A 337 42.92 -8.64 -13.46
CA ILE A 337 43.32 -7.87 -14.64
C ILE A 337 43.82 -8.81 -15.74
N SER A 338 44.62 -9.82 -15.40
CA SER A 338 45.13 -10.80 -16.36
C SER A 338 44.04 -11.72 -16.95
N ARG A 339 42.92 -11.93 -16.22
CA ARG A 339 41.78 -12.75 -16.68
C ARG A 339 40.68 -11.96 -17.38
N ALA A 340 40.66 -10.63 -17.24
CA ALA A 340 39.59 -9.80 -17.77
C ALA A 340 39.73 -9.61 -19.29
N GLN A 341 39.17 -10.53 -20.07
CA GLN A 341 38.90 -10.32 -21.49
C GLN A 341 37.49 -9.75 -21.67
N GLY A 342 37.37 -8.42 -21.70
CA GLY A 342 36.13 -7.70 -22.04
C GLY A 342 35.41 -7.02 -20.88
N VAL A 343 34.29 -6.36 -21.20
CA VAL A 343 33.41 -5.70 -20.23
C VAL A 343 32.54 -6.75 -19.55
N GLN A 344 32.92 -7.18 -18.35
CA GLN A 344 32.07 -8.04 -17.52
C GLN A 344 31.37 -7.19 -16.45
N LEU A 345 30.04 -7.29 -16.41
CA LEU A 345 29.27 -6.79 -15.27
C LEU A 345 29.69 -7.54 -14.01
N VAL A 346 29.73 -6.82 -12.88
CA VAL A 346 29.97 -7.44 -11.58
C VAL A 346 28.89 -8.48 -11.35
N ARG A 347 29.30 -9.75 -11.21
CA ARG A 347 28.44 -10.83 -10.76
C ARG A 347 28.84 -11.24 -9.35
N PRO A 348 27.88 -11.60 -8.47
CA PRO A 348 28.20 -12.26 -7.22
C PRO A 348 29.05 -13.52 -7.48
N ALA A 349 29.94 -13.86 -6.55
CA ALA A 349 30.74 -15.08 -6.66
C ALA A 349 29.87 -16.34 -6.47
N GLY A 350 30.11 -17.40 -7.26
CA GLY A 350 29.44 -18.70 -7.14
C GLY A 350 28.30 -18.94 -8.14
N ASN A 351 27.49 -19.99 -7.90
CA ASN A 351 26.31 -20.37 -8.70
C ASN A 351 25.07 -19.50 -8.37
N GLN A 352 25.25 -18.20 -8.13
CA GLN A 352 24.13 -17.30 -7.86
C GLN A 352 23.55 -16.82 -9.20
N PHE A 353 22.36 -17.33 -9.53
CA PHE A 353 21.64 -17.01 -10.77
C PHE A 353 20.77 -15.76 -10.59
N PHE A 354 20.41 -15.12 -11.71
CA PHE A 354 19.53 -13.95 -11.75
C PHE A 354 18.09 -14.33 -11.38
N GLN A 355 17.76 -14.35 -10.09
CA GLN A 355 16.46 -14.82 -9.60
C GLN A 355 15.29 -13.91 -10.01
N PHE A 356 15.54 -12.61 -10.16
CA PHE A 356 14.50 -11.58 -10.40
C PHE A 356 14.40 -11.12 -11.86
N ALA A 357 14.87 -11.95 -12.81
CA ALA A 357 14.93 -11.58 -14.23
C ALA A 357 13.54 -11.21 -14.80
N LEU A 358 12.48 -11.87 -14.32
CA LEU A 358 11.10 -11.60 -14.74
C LEU A 358 10.66 -10.17 -14.41
N VAL A 359 10.95 -9.69 -13.19
CA VAL A 359 10.61 -8.33 -12.76
C VAL A 359 11.43 -7.30 -13.53
N GLN A 360 12.72 -7.57 -13.75
CA GLN A 360 13.57 -6.70 -14.56
C GLN A 360 13.05 -6.58 -16.00
N LEU A 361 12.59 -7.67 -16.61
CA LEU A 361 11.99 -7.63 -17.95
C LEU A 361 10.72 -6.76 -17.95
N ILE A 362 9.83 -6.95 -16.97
CA ILE A 362 8.59 -6.18 -16.87
C ILE A 362 8.87 -4.68 -16.73
N ILE A 363 9.92 -4.28 -16.00
CA ILE A 363 10.31 -2.87 -15.83
C ILE A 363 11.00 -2.31 -17.09
N SER A 364 11.73 -3.14 -17.83
CA SER A 364 12.47 -2.71 -19.02
C SER A 364 11.60 -2.37 -20.24
N ARG A 365 10.34 -2.84 -20.23
CA ARG A 365 9.35 -2.64 -21.29
C ARG A 365 8.36 -1.57 -20.84
#